data_AF-A0A517QNS2-F1
#
_entry.id   AF-A0A517QNS2-F1
#
_cell.length_a   1.000
_cell.length_b   1.000
_cell.length_c   1.000
_cell.angle_alpha   90.00
_cell.angle_beta   90.00
_cell.angle_gamma   90.00
#
_symmetry.space_group_name_H-M   'P 1'
#
loop_
_entity.id
_entity.type
_entity.pdbx_description
1 polymer ?
#
loop_
_entity_poly.entity_id
_entity_poly.type
_entity_poly.pdbx_seq_one_letter_code
_entity_poly.pdbx_strand_id
1 'polypeptide(L)'
;MHFLACDVTSQLIELPISQSGSADIVLGKPQAQEAFDANNSSIKEAFASSNKQLTLMPLGDWGNTIWRNLPSQLAILTDNPLESSLIAAPANRFQNETSMNLWQWLVEHSDEFSVSANEISASSIKDQFPDLAPTDSSMPDWLRSACNNLNLKNANSGPDAIAIKAGLFQIHGDLETSHEYAQDCQGKGRYAAGDYWHGIMHRREPDYGNSKYWFRRVGEHPIFDDLSTQASTILKACASPLAHQWSDRLTANGTGHGWDPMAFVDLCETCATSQDKQLIEAVKQIQWAEMMLLLAQTYCDAQ
;
A
#
# COMPACT_ATOMS: atom_id res chain seq x y z
N MET A 1 4.79 -26.14 -11.09
CA MET A 1 3.90 -24.98 -11.13
C MET A 1 4.18 -24.21 -12.40
N HIS A 2 3.14 -23.65 -13.01
CA HIS A 2 3.25 -22.84 -14.23
C HIS A 2 2.96 -21.38 -13.91
N PHE A 3 3.82 -20.47 -14.37
CA PHE A 3 3.56 -19.05 -14.30
C PHE A 3 2.57 -18.64 -15.39
N LEU A 4 1.52 -17.92 -15.00
CA LEU A 4 0.56 -17.32 -15.90
C LEU A 4 0.59 -15.81 -15.69
N ALA A 5 1.10 -15.11 -16.71
CA ALA A 5 1.05 -13.65 -16.74
C ALA A 5 -0.40 -13.20 -16.91
N CYS A 6 -0.86 -12.31 -16.04
CA CYS A 6 -2.20 -11.72 -16.12
C CYS A 6 -2.21 -10.27 -15.64
N ASP A 7 -3.28 -9.56 -15.96
CA ASP A 7 -3.62 -8.30 -15.31
C ASP A 7 -4.60 -8.61 -14.17
N VAL A 8 -4.50 -7.88 -13.05
CA VAL A 8 -5.41 -8.08 -11.92
C VAL A 8 -6.86 -7.76 -12.28
N THR A 9 -7.04 -6.90 -13.30
CA THR A 9 -8.33 -6.51 -13.87
C THR A 9 -8.86 -7.51 -14.89
N SER A 10 -8.04 -8.49 -15.32
CA SER A 10 -8.49 -9.58 -16.19
C SER A 10 -9.60 -10.38 -15.54
N GLN A 11 -10.61 -10.77 -16.32
CA GLN A 11 -11.66 -11.64 -15.82
C GLN A 11 -11.08 -13.03 -15.53
N LEU A 12 -11.53 -13.65 -14.44
CA LEU A 12 -11.07 -14.99 -14.06
C LEU A 12 -11.29 -16.04 -15.16
N ILE A 13 -12.35 -15.89 -15.96
CA ILE A 13 -12.67 -16.77 -17.10
C ILE A 13 -11.64 -16.69 -18.24
N GLU A 14 -10.92 -15.57 -18.33
CA GLU A 14 -9.91 -15.33 -19.36
C GLU A 14 -8.53 -15.84 -18.95
N LEU A 15 -8.35 -16.23 -17.68
CA LEU A 15 -7.10 -16.82 -17.24
C LEU A 15 -6.87 -18.13 -18.02
N PRO A 16 -5.66 -18.36 -18.56
CA PRO A 16 -5.33 -19.52 -19.40
C PRO A 16 -5.19 -20.82 -18.58
N ILE A 17 -6.17 -21.09 -17.72
CA ILE A 17 -6.19 -22.20 -16.77
C ILE A 17 -6.33 -23.54 -17.51
N SER A 18 -7.07 -23.55 -18.63
CA SER A 18 -7.27 -24.73 -19.48
C SER A 18 -5.99 -25.22 -20.18
N GLN A 19 -4.94 -24.39 -20.27
CA GLN A 19 -3.65 -24.78 -20.85
C GLN A 19 -2.67 -25.38 -19.83
N SER A 20 -2.97 -25.31 -18.52
CA SER A 20 -2.04 -25.69 -17.44
C SER A 20 -2.03 -27.18 -17.05
N GLY A 21 -2.89 -28.02 -17.65
CA GLY A 21 -3.00 -29.43 -17.28
C GLY A 21 -3.44 -29.63 -15.82
N SER A 22 -2.90 -30.64 -15.12
CA SER A 22 -3.15 -30.88 -13.68
C SER A 22 -2.17 -30.14 -12.74
N ALA A 23 -1.32 -29.26 -13.29
CA ALA A 23 -0.24 -28.64 -12.53
C ALA A 23 -0.68 -27.30 -11.92
N ASP A 24 -0.37 -27.13 -10.63
CA ASP A 24 -0.68 -25.90 -9.88
C ASP A 24 -0.08 -24.65 -10.56
N ILE A 25 -0.72 -23.50 -10.40
CA ILE A 25 -0.41 -22.26 -11.14
C ILE A 25 0.14 -21.16 -10.23
N VAL A 26 0.88 -20.23 -10.81
CA VAL A 26 1.31 -18.97 -10.17
C VAL A 26 0.89 -17.81 -11.05
N LEU A 27 0.09 -16.90 -10.50
CA LEU A 27 -0.34 -15.68 -11.15
C LEU A 27 0.60 -14.54 -10.77
N GLY A 28 0.90 -13.68 -11.74
CA GLY A 28 1.71 -12.48 -11.55
C GLY A 28 1.63 -11.57 -12.76
N LYS A 29 2.10 -10.33 -12.60
CA LYS A 29 2.31 -9.44 -13.75
C LYS A 29 3.39 -9.98 -14.68
N PRO A 30 3.36 -9.65 -15.99
CA PRO A 30 4.40 -10.07 -16.93
C PRO A 30 5.85 -9.84 -16.44
N GLN A 31 6.08 -8.73 -15.72
CA GLN A 31 7.38 -8.34 -15.17
C GLN A 31 7.87 -9.27 -14.04
N ALA A 32 6.97 -10.02 -13.40
CA ALA A 32 7.30 -10.91 -12.29
C ALA A 32 7.79 -12.30 -12.73
N GLN A 33 7.87 -12.58 -14.05
CA GLN A 33 8.36 -13.85 -14.59
C GLN A 33 9.77 -14.19 -14.10
N GLU A 34 10.69 -13.23 -14.11
CA GLU A 34 12.07 -13.45 -13.65
C GLU A 34 12.12 -13.77 -12.15
N ALA A 35 11.32 -13.07 -11.35
CA ALA A 35 11.20 -13.35 -9.91
C ALA A 35 10.63 -14.75 -9.66
N PHE A 36 9.64 -15.19 -10.45
CA PHE A 36 9.13 -16.56 -10.39
C PHE A 36 10.22 -17.58 -10.74
N ASP A 37 10.96 -17.38 -11.84
CA ASP A 37 11.97 -18.34 -12.31
C ASP A 37 13.12 -18.47 -11.30
N ALA A 38 13.57 -17.35 -10.72
CA ALA A 38 14.61 -17.33 -9.71
C ALA A 38 14.19 -18.00 -8.39
N ASN A 39 12.90 -18.02 -8.06
CA ASN A 39 12.40 -18.47 -6.75
C ASN A 39 11.49 -19.72 -6.82
N ASN A 40 11.43 -20.42 -7.95
CA ASN A 40 10.48 -21.51 -8.20
C ASN A 40 10.46 -22.61 -7.12
N SER A 41 11.62 -22.97 -6.55
CA SER A 41 11.69 -23.96 -5.47
C SER A 41 11.03 -23.47 -4.18
N SER A 42 11.35 -22.24 -3.76
CA SER A 42 10.78 -21.60 -2.56
C SER A 42 9.26 -21.39 -2.69
N ILE A 43 8.81 -21.03 -3.88
CA ILE A 43 7.38 -20.88 -4.22
C ILE A 43 6.64 -22.22 -4.04
N LYS A 44 7.19 -23.32 -4.59
CA LYS A 44 6.58 -24.66 -4.45
C LYS A 44 6.51 -25.11 -2.99
N GLU A 45 7.54 -24.83 -2.21
CA GLU A 45 7.59 -25.19 -0.79
C GLU A 45 6.54 -24.41 0.01
N ALA A 46 6.46 -23.10 -0.19
CA ALA A 46 5.46 -22.24 0.46
C ALA A 46 4.02 -22.63 0.09
N PHE A 47 3.76 -22.98 -1.17
CA PHE A 47 2.44 -23.44 -1.60
C PHE A 47 2.09 -24.84 -1.08
N ALA A 48 3.08 -25.72 -0.91
CA ALA A 48 2.84 -27.04 -0.32
C ALA A 48 2.52 -26.95 1.17
N SER A 49 3.18 -26.04 1.90
CA SER A 49 2.98 -25.88 3.35
C SER A 49 1.63 -25.23 3.71
N SER A 50 1.01 -24.49 2.80
CA SER A 50 -0.34 -23.92 2.97
C SER A 50 -1.47 -24.93 2.73
N ASN A 51 -1.18 -26.23 2.70
CA ASN A 51 -2.12 -27.29 2.30
C ASN A 51 -2.74 -27.04 0.92
N LYS A 52 -1.99 -26.41 0.00
CA LYS A 52 -2.45 -26.03 -1.35
C LYS A 52 -3.70 -25.13 -1.35
N GLN A 53 -3.88 -24.32 -0.32
CA GLN A 53 -4.82 -23.20 -0.39
C GLN A 53 -4.23 -22.07 -1.24
N LEU A 54 -5.08 -21.14 -1.69
CA LEU A 54 -4.61 -19.94 -2.37
C LEU A 54 -3.56 -19.23 -1.50
N THR A 55 -2.38 -18.98 -2.05
CA THR A 55 -1.24 -18.47 -1.27
C THR A 55 -0.65 -17.24 -1.95
N LEU A 56 -0.70 -16.11 -1.25
CA LEU A 56 -0.04 -14.87 -1.67
C LEU A 56 1.40 -14.88 -1.16
N MET A 57 2.34 -14.56 -2.06
CA MET A 57 3.76 -14.55 -1.79
C MET A 57 4.28 -13.14 -2.01
N PRO A 58 4.58 -12.38 -0.93
CA PRO A 58 4.99 -10.99 -1.04
C PRO A 58 6.24 -10.81 -1.93
N LEU A 59 6.20 -9.78 -2.77
CA LEU A 59 7.30 -9.36 -3.63
C LEU A 59 8.02 -8.15 -3.01
N GLY A 60 9.30 -8.34 -2.70
CA GLY A 60 10.17 -7.30 -2.14
C GLY A 60 9.71 -6.72 -0.79
N ASP A 61 10.39 -5.67 -0.36
CA ASP A 61 10.18 -5.03 0.94
C ASP A 61 8.79 -4.42 1.09
N TRP A 62 8.24 -3.83 0.01
CA TRP A 62 6.90 -3.22 0.04
C TRP A 62 5.78 -4.22 0.09
N GLY A 63 5.88 -5.30 -0.70
CA GLY A 63 4.94 -6.41 -0.58
C GLY A 63 4.92 -6.95 0.84
N ASN A 64 6.09 -7.13 1.46
CA ASN A 64 6.15 -7.55 2.86
C ASN A 64 5.47 -6.54 3.80
N THR A 65 5.72 -5.25 3.60
CA THR A 65 5.11 -4.20 4.43
C THR A 65 3.59 -4.24 4.37
N ILE A 66 3.01 -4.41 3.18
CA ILE A 66 1.56 -4.49 3.00
C ILE A 66 1.00 -5.79 3.58
N TRP A 67 1.52 -6.93 3.12
CA TRP A 67 0.92 -8.23 3.39
C TRP A 67 1.21 -8.79 4.79
N ARG A 68 2.21 -8.28 5.50
CA ARG A 68 2.54 -8.73 6.87
C ARG A 68 2.08 -7.79 7.97
N ASN A 69 2.00 -6.49 7.69
CA ASN A 69 1.68 -5.50 8.73
C ASN A 69 0.20 -5.10 8.74
N LEU A 70 -0.55 -5.47 7.71
CA LEU A 70 -2.00 -5.26 7.64
C LEU A 70 -2.73 -6.61 7.70
N PRO A 71 -3.94 -6.66 8.28
CA PRO A 71 -4.78 -7.85 8.15
C PRO A 71 -5.13 -8.07 6.67
N SER A 72 -5.33 -9.33 6.26
CA SER A 72 -5.58 -9.72 4.86
C SER A 72 -6.66 -8.88 4.18
N GLN A 73 -7.76 -8.59 4.88
CA GLN A 73 -8.87 -7.77 4.37
C GLN A 73 -8.46 -6.32 4.06
N LEU A 74 -7.52 -5.75 4.81
CA LEU A 74 -7.04 -4.39 4.59
C LEU A 74 -5.91 -4.37 3.55
N ALA A 75 -4.94 -5.28 3.68
CA ALA A 75 -3.84 -5.45 2.73
C ALA A 75 -4.33 -5.55 1.28
N ILE A 76 -5.40 -6.33 1.07
CA ILE A 76 -5.98 -6.54 -0.25
C ILE A 76 -6.74 -5.33 -0.80
N LEU A 77 -7.17 -4.40 0.05
CA LEU A 77 -7.81 -3.15 -0.37
C LEU A 77 -6.78 -2.03 -0.58
N THR A 78 -5.56 -2.19 -0.06
CA THR A 78 -4.51 -1.18 -0.11
C THR A 78 -3.87 -1.05 -1.48
N ASP A 79 -3.52 -2.16 -2.12
CA ASP A 79 -2.81 -2.14 -3.40
C ASP A 79 -3.24 -3.30 -4.29
N ASN A 80 -2.98 -3.18 -5.58
CA ASN A 80 -3.14 -4.25 -6.54
C ASN A 80 -2.30 -5.46 -6.09
N PRO A 81 -2.92 -6.62 -5.79
CA PRO A 81 -2.19 -7.76 -5.26
C PRO A 81 -1.08 -8.29 -6.15
N LEU A 82 -1.16 -8.06 -7.47
CA LEU A 82 -0.12 -8.50 -8.41
C LEU A 82 1.04 -7.50 -8.55
N GLU A 83 0.94 -6.28 -8.01
CA GLU A 83 2.09 -5.37 -7.86
C GLU A 83 2.99 -5.81 -6.70
N SER A 84 2.36 -6.34 -5.64
CA SER A 84 3.00 -6.58 -4.36
C SER A 84 3.13 -8.06 -3.99
N SER A 85 2.62 -8.99 -4.82
CA SER A 85 2.73 -10.43 -4.58
C SER A 85 2.66 -11.29 -5.86
N LEU A 86 3.16 -12.52 -5.76
CA LEU A 86 2.77 -13.64 -6.62
C LEU A 86 1.64 -14.43 -5.96
N ILE A 87 0.71 -14.96 -6.74
CA ILE A 87 -0.42 -15.72 -6.21
C ILE A 87 -0.35 -17.16 -6.69
N ALA A 88 -0.02 -18.08 -5.79
CA ALA A 88 -0.03 -19.51 -6.05
C ALA A 88 -1.43 -20.09 -5.82
N ALA A 89 -1.92 -20.88 -6.77
CA ALA A 89 -3.26 -21.47 -6.72
C ALA A 89 -3.28 -22.91 -7.25
N PRO A 90 -4.22 -23.76 -6.79
CA PRO A 90 -4.50 -25.03 -7.44
C PRO A 90 -4.87 -24.86 -8.91
N ALA A 91 -4.51 -25.84 -9.74
CA ALA A 91 -4.77 -25.83 -11.19
C ALA A 91 -6.23 -25.59 -11.59
N ASN A 92 -7.18 -25.91 -10.70
CA ASN A 92 -8.62 -25.80 -10.96
C ASN A 92 -9.32 -24.67 -10.18
N ARG A 93 -8.58 -23.83 -9.45
CA ARG A 93 -9.18 -22.93 -8.44
C ARG A 93 -10.24 -22.00 -9.02
N PHE A 94 -10.02 -21.46 -10.22
CA PHE A 94 -10.92 -20.49 -10.84
C PHE A 94 -11.72 -21.06 -12.03
N GLN A 95 -11.75 -22.38 -12.23
CA GLN A 95 -12.39 -22.99 -13.41
C GLN A 95 -13.91 -22.74 -13.49
N ASN A 96 -14.57 -22.46 -12.36
CA ASN A 96 -16.00 -22.19 -12.29
C ASN A 96 -16.33 -20.70 -12.09
N GLU A 97 -15.31 -19.84 -12.03
CA GLU A 97 -15.47 -18.41 -11.75
C GLU A 97 -15.53 -17.63 -13.05
N THR A 98 -16.63 -16.89 -13.27
CA THR A 98 -16.95 -16.42 -14.63
C THR A 98 -17.16 -14.92 -14.80
N SER A 99 -17.37 -14.15 -13.73
CA SER A 99 -17.82 -12.75 -13.86
C SER A 99 -16.94 -11.70 -13.20
N MET A 100 -16.05 -12.11 -12.30
CA MET A 100 -15.22 -11.19 -11.50
C MET A 100 -13.80 -11.12 -12.03
N ASN A 101 -13.15 -9.98 -11.82
CA ASN A 101 -11.69 -9.90 -11.95
C ASN A 101 -11.01 -10.51 -10.72
N LEU A 102 -9.73 -10.85 -10.85
CA LEU A 102 -8.96 -11.51 -9.79
C LEU A 102 -8.94 -10.69 -8.50
N TRP A 103 -8.77 -9.37 -8.59
CA TRP A 103 -8.72 -8.51 -7.41
C TRP A 103 -10.04 -8.55 -6.64
N GLN A 104 -11.15 -8.32 -7.34
CA GLN A 104 -12.48 -8.32 -6.75
C GLN A 104 -12.78 -9.68 -6.10
N TRP A 105 -12.40 -10.78 -6.75
CA TRP A 105 -12.58 -12.11 -6.20
C TRP A 105 -11.82 -12.27 -4.89
N LEU A 106 -10.56 -11.85 -4.83
CA LEU A 106 -9.76 -11.95 -3.61
C LEU A 106 -10.31 -11.09 -2.46
N VAL A 107 -10.90 -9.93 -2.76
CA VAL A 107 -11.58 -9.09 -1.76
C VAL A 107 -12.79 -9.80 -1.18
N GLU A 108 -13.64 -10.39 -2.02
CA GLU A 108 -14.84 -11.12 -1.59
C GLU A 108 -14.52 -12.43 -0.86
N HIS A 109 -13.34 -13.00 -1.08
CA HIS A 109 -12.88 -14.27 -0.50
C HIS A 109 -11.63 -14.09 0.37
N SER A 110 -11.54 -12.98 1.11
CA SER A 110 -10.36 -12.64 1.91
C SER A 110 -10.01 -13.63 3.03
N ASP A 111 -10.96 -14.47 3.43
CA ASP A 111 -10.76 -15.58 4.38
C ASP A 111 -10.26 -16.88 3.71
N GLU A 112 -10.18 -16.92 2.37
CA GLU A 112 -9.84 -18.13 1.58
C GLU A 112 -8.40 -18.16 1.05
N PHE A 113 -7.54 -17.25 1.54
CA PHE A 113 -6.13 -17.23 1.20
C PHE A 113 -5.22 -17.13 2.42
N SER A 114 -3.98 -17.58 2.23
CA SER A 114 -2.89 -17.42 3.19
C SER A 114 -1.80 -16.54 2.62
N VAL A 115 -1.09 -15.84 3.49
CA VAL A 115 0.11 -15.07 3.13
C VAL A 115 1.34 -15.88 3.52
N SER A 116 2.23 -16.11 2.57
CA SER A 116 3.49 -16.81 2.78
C SER A 116 4.41 -16.01 3.70
N ALA A 117 5.01 -16.70 4.67
CA ALA A 117 6.09 -16.15 5.50
C ALA A 117 7.43 -16.02 4.75
N ASN A 118 7.57 -16.71 3.60
CA ASN A 118 8.71 -16.58 2.72
C ASN A 118 8.50 -15.40 1.77
N GLU A 119 9.47 -14.50 1.73
CA GLU A 119 9.55 -13.42 0.75
C GLU A 119 10.08 -13.94 -0.58
N ILE A 120 9.57 -13.37 -1.67
CA ILE A 120 10.12 -13.56 -3.01
C ILE A 120 11.01 -12.36 -3.34
N SER A 121 12.31 -12.64 -3.47
CA SER A 121 13.26 -11.65 -3.94
C SER A 121 12.86 -11.17 -5.34
N ALA A 122 12.62 -9.87 -5.47
CA ALA A 122 12.04 -9.25 -6.65
C ALA A 122 12.89 -8.09 -7.17
N SER A 123 14.22 -8.20 -7.13
CA SER A 123 15.15 -7.12 -7.52
C SER A 123 14.97 -6.59 -8.95
N SER A 124 14.33 -7.35 -9.83
CA SER A 124 14.02 -6.94 -11.21
C SER A 124 12.69 -6.20 -11.34
N ILE A 125 11.82 -6.25 -10.32
CA ILE A 125 10.56 -5.53 -10.28
C ILE A 125 10.83 -4.14 -9.72
N LYS A 126 10.50 -3.12 -10.50
CA LYS A 126 10.53 -1.73 -10.04
C LYS A 126 9.19 -1.41 -9.41
N ASP A 127 9.22 -1.05 -8.15
CA ASP A 127 8.06 -0.51 -7.47
C ASP A 127 7.57 0.76 -8.17
N GLN A 128 6.26 0.93 -8.20
CA GLN A 128 5.62 2.15 -8.67
C GLN A 128 4.85 2.76 -7.50
N PHE A 129 5.14 4.03 -7.22
CA PHE A 129 4.52 4.75 -6.11
C PHE A 129 3.52 5.79 -6.64
N PRO A 130 2.42 6.03 -5.91
CA PRO A 130 1.43 7.02 -6.32
C PRO A 130 2.06 8.41 -6.43
N ASP A 131 1.50 9.22 -7.33
CA ASP A 131 1.95 10.59 -7.51
C ASP A 131 1.78 11.42 -6.23
N LEU A 132 2.68 12.40 -6.08
CA LEU A 132 2.62 13.37 -4.98
C LEU A 132 1.33 14.19 -5.03
N ALA A 133 0.81 14.47 -6.23
CA ALA A 133 -0.47 15.12 -6.44
C ALA A 133 -1.23 14.38 -7.56
N PRO A 134 -2.08 13.40 -7.24
CA PRO A 134 -2.84 12.68 -8.25
C PRO A 134 -3.82 13.64 -8.94
N THR A 135 -3.93 13.55 -10.27
CA THR A 135 -4.86 14.39 -11.04
C THR A 135 -6.22 13.74 -11.24
N ASP A 136 -6.30 12.42 -11.17
CA ASP A 136 -7.52 11.64 -11.30
C ASP A 136 -7.45 10.41 -10.39
N SER A 137 -8.61 9.97 -9.88
CA SER A 137 -8.74 8.64 -9.28
C SER A 137 -9.06 7.62 -10.36
N SER A 138 -8.29 6.52 -10.40
CA SER A 138 -8.56 5.37 -11.27
C SER A 138 -9.32 4.26 -10.54
N MET A 139 -9.87 4.53 -9.35
CA MET A 139 -10.51 3.54 -8.50
C MET A 139 -11.80 3.00 -9.15
N PRO A 140 -11.91 1.70 -9.42
CA PRO A 140 -13.12 1.13 -10.00
C PRO A 140 -14.26 1.08 -8.97
N ASP A 141 -15.51 1.17 -9.44
CA ASP A 141 -16.71 1.24 -8.59
C ASP A 141 -16.85 0.08 -7.59
N TRP A 142 -16.44 -1.12 -7.99
CA TRP A 142 -16.46 -2.29 -7.11
C TRP A 142 -15.48 -2.14 -5.94
N LEU A 143 -14.29 -1.57 -6.18
CA LEU A 143 -13.28 -1.36 -5.14
C LEU A 143 -13.69 -0.21 -4.22
N ARG A 144 -14.23 0.87 -4.79
CA ARG A 144 -14.88 1.96 -4.02
C ARG A 144 -15.95 1.40 -3.09
N SER A 145 -16.81 0.53 -3.61
CA SER A 145 -17.87 -0.13 -2.82
C SER A 145 -17.28 -1.02 -1.73
N ALA A 146 -16.23 -1.77 -2.02
CA ALA A 146 -15.55 -2.61 -1.03
C ALA A 146 -14.92 -1.79 0.11
N CYS A 147 -14.22 -0.69 -0.20
CA CYS A 147 -13.67 0.22 0.79
C CYS A 147 -14.77 0.89 1.64
N ASN A 148 -15.86 1.34 1.01
CA ASN A 148 -17.02 1.92 1.72
C ASN A 148 -17.67 0.91 2.69
N ASN A 149 -17.79 -0.34 2.27
CA ASN A 149 -18.41 -1.41 3.03
C ASN A 149 -17.44 -2.12 4.00
N LEU A 150 -16.18 -1.68 4.07
CA LEU A 150 -15.22 -2.24 5.01
C LEU A 150 -15.77 -2.15 6.44
N ASN A 151 -15.85 -3.31 7.08
CA ASN A 151 -16.31 -3.47 8.45
C ASN A 151 -15.27 -4.25 9.25
N LEU A 152 -14.52 -3.53 10.08
CA LEU A 152 -13.53 -4.11 10.95
C LEU A 152 -14.22 -4.80 12.13
N LYS A 153 -14.31 -6.12 12.05
CA LYS A 153 -14.84 -6.94 13.14
C LYS A 153 -14.04 -6.64 14.41
N ASN A 154 -14.73 -6.23 15.48
CA ASN A 154 -14.17 -5.89 16.78
C ASN A 154 -13.42 -4.55 16.89
N ALA A 155 -13.67 -3.58 16.01
CA ALA A 155 -13.16 -2.22 16.21
C ALA A 155 -13.71 -1.61 17.51
N ASN A 156 -12.82 -1.25 18.43
CA ASN A 156 -13.09 -0.59 19.70
C ASN A 156 -13.05 0.94 19.60
N SER A 157 -12.46 1.49 18.53
CA SER A 157 -12.50 2.93 18.23
C SER A 157 -13.20 3.21 16.89
N GLY A 158 -14.42 3.74 16.98
CA GLY A 158 -15.20 4.16 15.80
C GLY A 158 -14.51 5.23 14.95
N PRO A 159 -13.94 6.30 15.54
CA PRO A 159 -13.20 7.31 14.78
C PRO A 159 -11.98 6.76 14.01
N ASP A 160 -11.20 5.86 14.62
CA ASP A 160 -10.03 5.28 13.95
C ASP A 160 -10.46 4.30 12.83
N ALA A 161 -11.58 3.59 13.02
CA ALA A 161 -12.19 2.79 11.94
C ALA A 161 -12.66 3.64 10.75
N ILE A 162 -13.17 4.85 10.99
CA ILE A 162 -13.49 5.82 9.94
C ILE A 162 -12.21 6.32 9.25
N ALA A 163 -11.17 6.64 10.02
CA ALA A 163 -9.89 7.11 9.49
C ALA A 163 -9.22 6.08 8.55
N ILE A 164 -9.41 4.78 8.77
CA ILE A 164 -8.94 3.73 7.85
C ILE A 164 -9.58 3.85 6.47
N LYS A 165 -10.87 4.22 6.40
CA LYS A 165 -11.53 4.48 5.11
C LYS A 165 -10.93 5.70 4.41
N ALA A 166 -10.67 6.77 5.16
CA ALA A 166 -9.97 7.93 4.61
C ALA A 166 -8.62 7.53 3.98
N GLY A 167 -7.82 6.75 4.71
CA GLY A 167 -6.55 6.21 4.21
C GLY A 167 -6.69 5.37 2.94
N LEU A 168 -7.68 4.48 2.87
CA LEU A 168 -7.92 3.67 1.66
C LEU A 168 -8.26 4.52 0.44
N PHE A 169 -9.17 5.49 0.58
CA PHE A 169 -9.49 6.40 -0.52
C PHE A 169 -8.30 7.27 -0.92
N GLN A 170 -7.53 7.72 0.06
CA GLN A 170 -6.29 8.46 -0.16
C GLN A 170 -5.31 7.66 -1.03
N ILE A 171 -5.05 6.40 -0.67
CA ILE A 171 -4.14 5.51 -1.39
C ILE A 171 -4.55 5.35 -2.87
N HIS A 172 -5.84 5.24 -3.14
CA HIS A 172 -6.40 5.15 -4.52
C HIS A 172 -6.58 6.50 -5.23
N GLY A 173 -6.03 7.58 -4.68
CA GLY A 173 -6.06 8.91 -5.28
C GLY A 173 -7.42 9.61 -5.24
N ASP A 174 -8.39 9.08 -4.51
CA ASP A 174 -9.69 9.73 -4.30
C ASP A 174 -9.62 10.70 -3.11
N LEU A 175 -9.12 11.89 -3.41
CA LEU A 175 -8.88 12.92 -2.39
C LEU A 175 -10.18 13.46 -1.79
N GLU A 176 -11.25 13.57 -2.58
CA GLU A 176 -12.56 14.07 -2.12
C GLU A 176 -13.18 13.13 -1.09
N THR A 177 -13.30 11.85 -1.41
CA THR A 177 -13.88 10.86 -0.50
C THR A 177 -12.99 10.67 0.74
N SER A 178 -11.67 10.70 0.57
CA SER A 178 -10.71 10.69 1.68
C SER A 178 -10.93 11.87 2.64
N HIS A 179 -11.07 13.08 2.09
CA HIS A 179 -11.32 14.29 2.87
C HIS A 179 -12.62 14.20 3.67
N GLU A 180 -13.70 13.70 3.06
CA GLU A 180 -15.00 13.52 3.73
C GLU A 180 -14.89 12.59 4.95
N TYR A 181 -14.29 11.41 4.79
CA TYR A 181 -14.12 10.48 5.92
C TYR A 181 -13.20 11.04 7.01
N ALA A 182 -12.10 11.68 6.65
CA ALA A 182 -11.21 12.29 7.62
C ALA A 182 -11.88 13.46 8.37
N GLN A 183 -12.78 14.19 7.71
CA GLN A 183 -13.57 15.26 8.32
C GLN A 183 -14.57 14.72 9.36
N ASP A 184 -15.17 13.56 9.11
CA ASP A 184 -16.12 12.92 10.02
C ASP A 184 -15.48 12.51 11.37
N CYS A 185 -14.20 12.14 11.34
CA CYS A 185 -13.42 11.74 12.50
C CYS A 185 -12.41 12.78 13.01
N GLN A 186 -12.44 14.01 12.50
CA GLN A 186 -11.51 15.08 12.90
C GLN A 186 -11.46 15.30 14.41
N GLY A 187 -10.26 15.49 14.96
CA GLY A 187 -10.01 15.71 16.38
C GLY A 187 -10.46 14.57 17.31
N LYS A 188 -10.77 13.39 16.77
CA LYS A 188 -11.19 12.19 17.50
C LYS A 188 -10.21 11.03 17.23
N GLY A 189 -10.44 9.90 17.89
CA GLY A 189 -9.57 8.74 17.80
C GLY A 189 -8.38 8.83 18.76
N ARG A 190 -7.53 7.81 18.77
CA ARG A 190 -6.44 7.72 19.76
C ARG A 190 -5.30 8.69 19.49
N TYR A 191 -4.91 8.83 18.23
CA TYR A 191 -3.79 9.68 17.79
C TYR A 191 -4.18 10.62 16.64
N ALA A 192 -5.44 11.06 16.62
CA ALA A 192 -5.97 12.00 15.63
C ALA A 192 -5.70 11.58 14.17
N ALA A 193 -5.87 10.29 13.86
CA ALA A 193 -5.61 9.75 12.52
C ALA A 193 -6.39 10.48 11.41
N GLY A 194 -7.61 10.95 11.69
CA GLY A 194 -8.37 11.81 10.77
C GLY A 194 -7.65 13.12 10.43
N ASP A 195 -7.12 13.82 11.44
CA ASP A 195 -6.34 15.05 11.23
C ASP A 195 -5.04 14.75 10.46
N TYR A 196 -4.42 13.58 10.67
CA TYR A 196 -3.25 13.14 9.91
C TYR A 196 -3.60 12.91 8.43
N TRP A 197 -4.65 12.14 8.14
CA TRP A 197 -5.10 11.90 6.76
C TRP A 197 -5.52 13.21 6.06
N HIS A 198 -6.10 14.18 6.76
CA HIS A 198 -6.31 15.54 6.24
C HIS A 198 -4.99 16.23 5.87
N GLY A 199 -3.97 16.16 6.72
CA GLY A 199 -2.64 16.68 6.43
C GLY A 199 -2.05 16.11 5.14
N ILE A 200 -2.13 14.79 4.96
CA ILE A 200 -1.69 14.12 3.72
C ILE A 200 -2.58 14.52 2.54
N MET A 201 -3.90 14.60 2.73
CA MET A 201 -4.86 14.98 1.68
C MET A 201 -4.56 16.36 1.11
N HIS A 202 -4.51 17.39 1.95
CA HIS A 202 -4.19 18.75 1.53
C HIS A 202 -2.79 18.85 0.88
N ARG A 203 -1.82 18.05 1.33
CA ARG A 203 -0.50 17.98 0.68
C ARG A 203 -0.58 17.45 -0.75
N ARG A 204 -1.51 16.53 -1.01
CA ARG A 204 -1.72 15.85 -2.29
C ARG A 204 -2.68 16.60 -3.24
N GLU A 205 -3.40 17.62 -2.78
CA GLU A 205 -4.10 18.62 -3.63
C GLU A 205 -3.32 19.96 -3.76
N PRO A 206 -1.99 19.90 -3.65
CA PRO A 206 -1.11 21.06 -3.47
C PRO A 206 -1.56 22.25 -2.59
N ASP A 207 -2.38 22.02 -1.54
CA ASP A 207 -2.67 23.02 -0.48
C ASP A 207 -1.73 22.83 0.71
N TYR A 208 -0.46 23.20 0.51
CA TYR A 208 0.60 23.01 1.50
C TYR A 208 0.38 23.82 2.80
N GLY A 209 -0.29 24.96 2.71
CA GLY A 209 -0.61 25.79 3.88
C GLY A 209 -1.61 25.09 4.80
N ASN A 210 -2.67 24.53 4.22
CA ASN A 210 -3.69 23.79 4.95
C ASN A 210 -3.16 22.44 5.46
N SER A 211 -2.33 21.76 4.65
CA SER A 211 -1.60 20.57 5.10
C SER A 211 -0.82 20.81 6.40
N LYS A 212 -0.03 21.90 6.45
CA LYS A 212 0.72 22.29 7.67
C LYS A 212 -0.20 22.63 8.84
N TYR A 213 -1.38 23.21 8.59
CA TYR A 213 -2.37 23.45 9.64
C TYR A 213 -2.82 22.15 10.31
N TRP A 214 -3.14 21.12 9.52
CA TRP A 214 -3.56 19.81 10.04
C TRP A 214 -2.43 19.07 10.75
N PHE A 215 -1.21 19.09 10.21
CA PHE A 215 -0.06 18.50 10.89
C PHE A 215 0.25 19.14 12.25
N ARG A 216 -0.10 20.44 12.46
CA ARG A 216 0.02 21.07 13.79
C ARG A 216 -1.00 20.53 14.78
N ARG A 217 -2.16 20.06 14.31
CA ARG A 217 -3.19 19.45 15.14
C ARG A 217 -2.86 18.02 15.54
N VAL A 218 -2.18 17.28 14.66
CA VAL A 218 -1.67 15.93 14.96
C VAL A 218 -0.68 16.00 16.14
N GLY A 219 0.27 16.93 16.10
CA GLY A 219 1.32 17.00 17.11
C GLY A 219 2.26 15.80 17.01
N GLU A 220 2.43 15.06 18.11
CA GLU A 220 3.26 13.85 18.15
C GLU A 220 2.46 12.64 17.65
N HIS A 221 3.10 11.76 16.87
CA HIS A 221 2.45 10.55 16.36
C HIS A 221 3.35 9.32 16.48
N PRO A 222 2.82 8.12 16.82
CA PRO A 222 3.62 6.91 17.01
C PRO A 222 4.49 6.49 15.81
N ILE A 223 4.10 6.87 14.59
CA ILE A 223 4.82 6.45 13.37
C ILE A 223 6.08 7.27 13.07
N PHE A 224 6.32 8.37 13.78
CA PHE A 224 7.37 9.33 13.42
C PHE A 224 8.78 8.74 13.46
N ASP A 225 9.10 7.89 14.43
CA ASP A 225 10.43 7.28 14.52
C ASP A 225 10.69 6.27 13.39
N ASP A 226 9.68 5.46 13.06
CA ASP A 226 9.75 4.51 11.94
C ASP A 226 9.82 5.24 10.60
N LEU A 227 9.01 6.29 10.42
CA LEU A 227 8.99 7.11 9.22
C LEU A 227 10.31 7.86 9.01
N SER A 228 10.89 8.40 10.08
CA SER A 228 12.23 9.01 10.07
C SER A 228 13.31 8.04 9.59
N THR A 229 13.28 6.81 10.12
CA THR A 229 14.23 5.76 9.76
C THR A 229 14.10 5.36 8.29
N GLN A 230 12.86 5.17 7.82
CA GLN A 230 12.60 4.84 6.41
C GLN A 230 12.99 5.98 5.47
N ALA A 231 12.60 7.22 5.79
CA ALA A 231 12.94 8.39 4.98
C ALA A 231 14.45 8.62 4.88
N SER A 232 15.18 8.44 5.99
CA SER A 232 16.64 8.48 6.02
C SER A 232 17.26 7.43 5.10
N THR A 233 16.71 6.22 5.10
CA THR A 233 17.21 5.11 4.26
C THR A 233 16.97 5.41 2.78
N ILE A 234 15.76 5.86 2.44
CA ILE A 234 15.37 6.23 1.07
C ILE A 234 16.25 7.39 0.55
N LEU A 235 16.45 8.45 1.34
CA LEU A 235 17.25 9.60 0.93
C LEU A 235 18.75 9.29 0.85
N LYS A 236 19.28 8.39 1.68
CA LYS A 236 20.66 7.90 1.54
C LYS A 236 20.89 7.13 0.24
N ALA A 237 19.89 6.41 -0.24
CA ALA A 237 19.93 5.69 -1.52
C ALA A 237 19.67 6.60 -2.72
N CYS A 238 19.11 7.79 -2.52
CA CYS A 238 18.81 8.76 -3.57
C CYS A 238 20.08 9.45 -4.08
N ALA A 239 20.29 9.43 -5.40
CA ALA A 239 21.46 10.05 -6.04
C ALA A 239 21.28 11.57 -6.33
N SER A 240 20.15 12.17 -5.91
CA SER A 240 19.95 13.61 -5.99
C SER A 240 20.96 14.35 -5.10
N PRO A 241 21.57 15.45 -5.58
CA PRO A 241 22.47 16.26 -4.75
C PRO A 241 21.74 16.95 -3.59
N LEU A 242 20.41 17.07 -3.64
CA LEU A 242 19.59 17.70 -2.59
C LEU A 242 19.17 16.70 -1.52
N ALA A 243 19.31 15.39 -1.73
CA ALA A 243 18.78 14.37 -0.83
C ALA A 243 19.35 14.46 0.59
N HIS A 244 20.66 14.70 0.72
CA HIS A 244 21.31 14.83 2.03
C HIS A 244 20.80 16.04 2.81
N GLN A 245 20.65 17.20 2.15
CA GLN A 245 20.11 18.41 2.77
C GLN A 245 18.69 18.19 3.28
N TRP A 246 17.85 17.48 2.54
CA TRP A 246 16.50 17.15 2.97
C TRP A 246 16.47 16.12 4.09
N SER A 247 17.36 15.12 4.08
CA SER A 247 17.47 14.14 5.16
C SER A 247 17.72 14.82 6.51
N ASP A 248 18.63 15.80 6.57
CA ASP A 248 18.91 16.53 7.80
C ASP A 248 17.72 17.37 8.25
N ARG A 249 17.00 18.00 7.32
CA ARG A 249 15.81 18.81 7.64
C ARG A 249 14.65 17.97 8.17
N LEU A 250 14.41 16.79 7.58
CA LEU A 250 13.35 15.88 8.00
C LEU A 250 13.63 15.23 9.34
N THR A 251 14.90 15.08 9.72
CA THR A 251 15.34 14.33 10.90
C THR A 251 16.00 15.18 11.98
N ALA A 252 15.99 16.50 11.83
CA ALA A 252 16.59 17.40 12.80
C ALA A 252 15.89 17.27 14.17
N ASN A 253 16.68 17.04 15.21
CA ASN A 253 16.29 16.82 16.62
C ASN A 253 15.57 18.00 17.31
N GLY A 254 15.01 18.96 16.56
CA GLY A 254 14.29 20.12 17.08
C GLY A 254 12.84 19.84 17.49
N THR A 255 12.28 18.70 17.08
CA THR A 255 10.86 18.33 17.32
C THR A 255 10.65 17.38 18.50
N GLY A 256 11.70 16.73 19.02
CA GLY A 256 11.63 15.78 20.14
C GLY A 256 11.53 14.30 19.72
N HIS A 257 11.23 14.06 18.45
CA HIS A 257 11.07 12.77 17.75
C HIS A 257 11.71 12.94 16.39
N GLY A 258 12.25 11.89 15.78
CA GLY A 258 13.13 12.00 14.61
C GLY A 258 12.49 12.53 13.32
N TRP A 259 11.28 13.09 13.32
CA TRP A 259 10.52 13.46 12.12
C TRP A 259 9.94 14.88 12.21
N ASP A 260 10.09 15.67 11.14
CA ASP A 260 9.43 16.96 10.95
C ASP A 260 8.41 16.89 9.79
N PRO A 261 7.09 16.80 10.08
CA PRO A 261 6.07 16.75 9.04
C PRO A 261 5.97 18.05 8.23
N MET A 262 6.32 19.20 8.82
CA MET A 262 6.31 20.49 8.11
C MET A 262 7.42 20.53 7.06
N ALA A 263 8.60 20.01 7.40
CA ALA A 263 9.69 19.86 6.47
C ALA A 263 9.33 18.88 5.33
N PHE A 264 8.55 17.84 5.60
CA PHE A 264 8.09 16.94 4.55
C PHE A 264 7.07 17.60 3.61
N VAL A 265 6.18 18.46 4.14
CA VAL A 265 5.31 19.28 3.29
C VAL A 265 6.13 20.22 2.39
N ASP A 266 7.15 20.90 2.93
CA ASP A 266 8.05 21.76 2.13
C ASP A 266 8.79 20.98 1.03
N LEU A 267 9.16 19.73 1.30
CA LEU A 267 9.82 18.85 0.33
C LEU A 267 8.86 18.50 -0.82
N CYS A 268 7.63 18.11 -0.51
CA CYS A 268 6.60 17.88 -1.53
C CYS A 268 6.33 19.13 -2.38
N GLU A 269 6.21 20.30 -1.75
CA GLU A 269 6.06 21.60 -2.43
C GLU A 269 7.23 21.90 -3.36
N THR A 270 8.47 21.66 -2.90
CA THR A 270 9.67 21.82 -3.72
C THR A 270 9.64 20.88 -4.92
N CYS A 271 9.27 19.62 -4.71
CA CYS A 271 9.16 18.60 -5.76
C CYS A 271 8.09 18.93 -6.81
N ALA A 272 7.02 19.65 -6.46
CA ALA A 272 5.95 20.00 -7.39
C ALA A 272 6.40 20.87 -8.58
N THR A 273 7.49 21.63 -8.43
CA THR A 273 8.06 22.46 -9.50
C THR A 273 9.45 21.99 -9.95
N SER A 274 10.00 20.97 -9.30
CA SER A 274 11.34 20.46 -9.56
C SER A 274 11.41 19.64 -10.85
N GLN A 275 12.59 19.60 -11.46
CA GLN A 275 12.92 18.67 -12.55
C GLN A 275 13.81 17.51 -12.07
N ASP A 276 14.10 17.45 -10.77
CA ASP A 276 14.89 16.39 -10.15
C ASP A 276 14.06 15.10 -9.99
N LYS A 277 14.08 14.27 -11.02
CA LYS A 277 13.33 13.00 -11.05
C LYS A 277 13.74 12.03 -9.95
N GLN A 278 15.00 12.04 -9.53
CA GLN A 278 15.49 11.11 -8.50
C GLN A 278 14.98 11.52 -7.12
N LEU A 279 14.95 12.82 -6.83
CA LEU A 279 14.35 13.33 -5.61
C LEU A 279 12.84 13.10 -5.61
N ILE A 280 12.15 13.40 -6.72
CA ILE A 280 10.70 13.17 -6.83
C ILE A 280 10.35 11.71 -6.54
N GLU A 281 11.10 10.76 -7.10
CA GLU A 281 10.87 9.33 -6.86
C GLU A 281 11.09 8.94 -5.40
N ALA A 282 12.16 9.44 -4.78
CA ALA A 282 12.42 9.24 -3.35
C ALA A 282 11.31 9.82 -2.47
N VAL A 283 10.76 10.99 -2.81
CA VAL A 283 9.67 11.62 -2.06
C VAL A 283 8.36 10.85 -2.23
N LYS A 284 8.09 10.28 -3.40
CA LYS A 284 6.95 9.37 -3.60
C LYS A 284 7.07 8.12 -2.73
N GLN A 285 8.27 7.55 -2.63
CA GLN A 285 8.55 6.41 -1.73
C GLN A 285 8.30 6.77 -0.27
N ILE A 286 8.76 7.93 0.19
CA ILE A 286 8.53 8.39 1.57
C ILE A 286 7.04 8.62 1.82
N GLN A 287 6.32 9.21 0.87
CA GLN A 287 4.88 9.40 1.00
C GLN A 287 4.15 8.05 1.08
N TRP A 288 4.56 7.07 0.28
CA TRP A 288 3.99 5.72 0.36
C TRP A 288 4.26 5.08 1.73
N ALA A 289 5.50 5.14 2.21
CA ALA A 289 5.89 4.66 3.54
C ALA A 289 5.04 5.31 4.65
N GLU A 290 4.86 6.63 4.61
CA GLU A 290 4.02 7.37 5.55
C GLU A 290 2.57 6.86 5.55
N MET A 291 1.98 6.69 4.36
CA MET A 291 0.60 6.19 4.25
C MET A 291 0.46 4.74 4.74
N MET A 292 1.44 3.87 4.47
CA MET A 292 1.41 2.48 4.94
C MET A 292 1.57 2.39 6.46
N LEU A 293 2.52 3.12 7.02
CA LEU A 293 2.73 3.19 8.47
C LEU A 293 1.49 3.75 9.18
N LEU A 294 0.93 4.84 8.66
CA LEU A 294 -0.28 5.44 9.22
C LEU A 294 -1.47 4.48 9.14
N LEU A 295 -1.67 3.78 8.02
CA LEU A 295 -2.77 2.83 7.86
C LEU A 295 -2.64 1.66 8.85
N ALA A 296 -1.43 1.10 9.01
CA ALA A 296 -1.16 0.03 9.96
C ALA A 296 -1.36 0.48 11.41
N GLN A 297 -0.84 1.66 11.77
CA GLN A 297 -1.02 2.23 13.10
C GLN A 297 -2.51 2.51 13.38
N THR A 298 -3.22 3.11 12.43
CA THR A 298 -4.66 3.40 12.57
C THR A 298 -5.47 2.10 12.74
N TYR A 299 -5.08 1.02 12.05
CA TYR A 299 -5.66 -0.30 12.30
C TYR A 299 -5.43 -0.77 13.73
N CYS A 300 -4.19 -0.73 14.24
CA CYS A 300 -3.89 -1.07 15.63
C CYS A 300 -4.68 -0.20 16.63
N ASP A 301 -4.94 1.07 16.32
CA ASP A 301 -5.69 1.98 17.18
C ASP A 301 -7.20 1.77 17.13
N ALA A 302 -7.70 1.27 16.01
CA ALA A 302 -9.10 0.88 15.85
C ALA A 302 -9.46 -0.35 16.71
N GLN A 303 -8.51 -1.24 17.01
CA GLN A 303 -8.70 -2.47 17.77
C GLN A 303 -8.73 -2.28 19.30
#